data_AF-A0A183HKF4-F1
#
_entry.id   AF-A0A183HKF4-F1
#
_cell.length_a   1.000
_cell.length_b   1.000
_cell.length_c   1.000
_cell.angle_alpha   90.00
_cell.angle_beta   90.00
_cell.angle_gamma   90.00
#
_symmetry.space_group_name_H-M   'P 1'
#
loop_
_entity.id
_entity.type
_entity.pdbx_description
1 polymer ?
#
loop_
_entity_poly.entity_id
_entity_poly.type
_entity_poly.pdbx_seq_one_letter_code
_entity_poly.pdbx_strand_id
1 'polypeptide(L)'
;MSTLMDLKIRIVSLVGSEKNGCTSSDLCRMYKDLYGTTLRPEDHGFMDVQSLLISPIMQGEGGIICENGRYFASADKNTRKLLDIVRNTKSRNSKLSRKFHAGVPAKFDR
;
A
#
# COMPACT_ATOMS: atom_id res chain seq x y z
N MET A 1 8.01 20.47 0.33
CA MET A 1 8.39 19.18 0.94
C MET A 1 7.15 18.52 1.49
N SER A 2 6.94 17.23 1.22
CA SER A 2 5.88 16.44 1.88
C SER A 2 6.27 16.27 3.35
N THR A 3 5.35 16.45 4.28
CA THR A 3 5.64 16.23 5.70
C THR A 3 5.69 14.74 6.02
N LEU A 4 6.27 14.38 7.18
CA LEU A 4 6.24 13.00 7.68
C LEU A 4 4.81 12.51 7.92
N MET A 5 3.88 13.41 8.26
CA MET A 5 2.45 13.09 8.38
C MET A 5 1.80 12.82 7.03
N ASP A 6 2.14 13.58 5.99
CA ASP A 6 1.66 13.28 4.63
C ASP A 6 2.16 11.90 4.17
N LEU A 7 3.42 11.57 4.48
CA LEU A 7 3.98 10.26 4.19
C LEU A 7 3.23 9.16 4.95
N LYS A 8 2.94 9.36 6.24
CA LYS A 8 2.12 8.45 7.05
C LYS A 8 0.77 8.22 6.39
N ILE A 9 0.06 9.27 6.00
CA ILE A 9 -1.27 9.16 5.37
C ILE A 9 -1.19 8.31 4.10
N ARG A 10 -0.19 8.52 3.24
CA ARG A 10 0.00 7.72 2.02
C ARG A 10 0.26 6.26 2.33
N ILE A 11 1.18 5.97 3.26
CA ILE A 11 1.51 4.60 3.65
C ILE A 11 0.29 3.90 4.25
N VAL A 12 -0.39 4.52 5.21
CA VAL A 12 -1.58 3.96 5.86
C VAL A 12 -2.68 3.72 4.82
N SER A 13 -2.87 4.62 3.86
CA SER A 13 -3.86 4.45 2.79
C SER A 13 -3.55 3.25 1.89
N LEU A 14 -2.29 3.08 1.48
CA LEU A 14 -1.85 1.94 0.69
C LEU A 14 -1.98 0.61 1.45
N VAL A 15 -1.57 0.59 2.71
CA VAL A 15 -1.72 -0.60 3.56
C VAL A 15 -3.21 -0.88 3.80
N GLY A 16 -4.03 0.15 3.95
CA GLY A 16 -5.47 0.07 4.20
C GLY A 16 -6.28 -0.41 2.99
N SER A 17 -5.77 -0.26 1.77
CA SER A 17 -6.39 -0.87 0.57
C SER A 17 -6.15 -2.36 0.46
N GLU A 18 -5.15 -2.90 1.17
CA GLU A 18 -4.80 -4.31 1.14
C GLU A 18 -5.56 -5.12 2.18
N LYS A 19 -6.58 -5.85 1.73
CA LYS A 19 -7.43 -6.71 2.57
C LYS A 19 -6.63 -7.67 3.46
N ASN A 20 -5.57 -8.27 2.92
CA ASN A 20 -4.75 -9.27 3.62
C ASN A 20 -3.44 -8.68 4.16
N GLY A 21 -3.39 -7.35 4.30
CA GLY A 21 -2.17 -6.62 4.60
C GLY A 21 -1.11 -6.80 3.51
N CYS A 22 0.05 -6.20 3.74
CA CYS A 22 1.15 -6.25 2.78
C CYS A 22 2.51 -6.45 3.46
N THR A 23 3.50 -6.94 2.72
CA THR A 23 4.89 -6.91 3.17
C THR A 23 5.51 -5.54 2.93
N SER A 24 6.71 -5.28 3.48
CA SER A 24 7.47 -4.06 3.16
C SER A 24 7.80 -3.97 1.67
N SER A 25 8.10 -5.10 1.03
CA SER A 25 8.37 -5.17 -0.42
C SER A 25 7.13 -4.85 -1.25
N ASP A 26 5.96 -5.38 -0.86
CA ASP A 26 4.69 -5.04 -1.51
C ASP A 26 4.38 -3.56 -1.36
N LEU A 27 4.58 -2.98 -0.17
CA LEU A 27 4.38 -1.55 0.07
C LEU A 27 5.24 -0.69 -0.85
N CYS A 28 6.54 -1.00 -0.97
CA CYS A 28 7.45 -0.27 -1.86
C CYS A 28 7.00 -0.34 -3.33
N ARG A 29 6.55 -1.51 -3.78
CA ARG A 29 5.99 -1.68 -5.13
C ARG A 29 4.73 -0.84 -5.32
N MET A 30 3.74 -0.99 -4.44
CA MET A 30 2.49 -0.23 -4.51
C MET A 30 2.71 1.29 -4.45
N TYR A 31 3.64 1.74 -3.61
CA TYR A 31 3.98 3.16 -3.50
C TYR A 31 4.55 3.68 -4.83
N LYS A 32 5.47 2.94 -5.44
CA LYS A 32 6.03 3.29 -6.75
C LYS A 32 4.99 3.27 -7.86
N ASP A 33 4.13 2.26 -7.86
CA ASP A 33 3.06 2.13 -8.86
C ASP A 33 2.06 3.30 -8.78
N LEU A 34 1.72 3.75 -7.57
CA LEU A 34 0.74 4.82 -7.37
C LEU A 34 1.33 6.24 -7.50
N TYR A 35 2.52 6.47 -6.94
CA TYR A 35 3.12 7.81 -6.87
C TYR A 35 4.21 8.05 -7.91
N GLY A 36 4.60 7.04 -8.69
CA GLY A 36 5.64 7.13 -9.71
C GLY A 36 7.06 7.25 -9.16
N THR A 37 7.23 7.23 -7.84
CA THR A 37 8.53 7.43 -7.17
C THR A 37 8.78 6.33 -6.14
N THR A 38 10.05 6.03 -5.89
CA THR A 38 10.41 5.07 -4.84
C THR A 38 10.13 5.69 -3.47
N LEU A 39 9.63 4.88 -2.53
CA LEU A 39 9.54 5.26 -1.13
C LEU A 39 10.95 5.47 -0.57
N ARG A 40 11.28 6.70 -0.14
CA ARG A 40 12.59 7.08 0.40
C ARG A 40 12.47 7.53 1.87
N PRO A 41 12.54 6.60 2.83
CA PRO A 41 12.49 6.90 4.26
C PRO A 41 13.62 7.85 4.71
N GLU A 42 14.73 7.84 4.00
CA GLU A 42 15.94 8.61 4.31
C GLU A 42 15.70 10.11 4.20
N ASP A 43 14.80 10.53 3.29
CA ASP A 43 14.38 11.92 3.13
C ASP A 43 13.65 12.44 4.39
N HIS A 44 13.28 11.54 5.31
CA HIS A 44 12.63 11.83 6.59
C HIS A 44 13.44 11.40 7.82
N GLY A 45 14.73 11.07 7.64
CA GLY A 45 15.65 10.73 8.74
C GLY A 45 15.58 9.28 9.22
N PHE A 46 14.99 8.37 8.44
CA PHE A 46 14.97 6.94 8.74
C PHE A 46 16.05 6.20 7.93
N MET A 47 16.58 5.11 8.48
CA MET A 47 17.64 4.35 7.81
C MET A 47 17.12 3.51 6.65
N ASP A 48 15.92 2.99 6.80
CA ASP A 48 15.27 2.09 5.85
C ASP A 48 13.75 2.06 6.06
N VAL A 49 13.05 1.33 5.21
CA VAL A 49 11.58 1.24 5.27
C VAL A 49 11.14 0.56 6.56
N GLN A 50 11.88 -0.41 7.07
CA GLN A 50 11.50 -1.14 8.27
C GLN A 50 11.53 -0.21 9.50
N SER A 51 12.60 0.57 9.67
CA SER A 51 12.76 1.57 10.73
C SER A 51 11.67 2.64 10.68
N LEU A 52 11.26 3.06 9.47
CA LEU A 52 10.09 3.93 9.29
C LEU A 52 8.80 3.25 9.76
N LEU A 53 8.53 2.03 9.31
CA LEU A 53 7.27 1.35 9.61
C LEU A 53 7.12 1.03 11.09
N ILE A 54 8.18 0.65 11.80
CA ILE A 54 8.12 0.38 13.25
C ILE A 54 8.16 1.64 14.11
N SER A 55 8.36 2.82 13.52
CA SER A 55 8.49 4.07 14.26
C SER A 55 7.18 4.44 14.98
N PRO A 56 7.24 5.10 16.15
CA PRO A 56 6.05 5.48 16.91
C PRO A 56 5.04 6.30 16.12
N ILE A 57 5.50 7.13 15.17
CA ILE A 57 4.62 7.96 14.34
C ILE A 57 3.76 7.12 13.39
N MET A 58 4.29 6.00 12.90
CA MET A 58 3.56 5.10 12.00
C MET A 58 2.61 4.17 12.76
N GLN A 59 2.83 3.96 14.05
CA GLN A 59 2.05 3.04 14.89
C GLN A 59 0.84 3.74 15.54
N GLY A 60 -0.05 2.95 16.15
CA GLY A 60 -1.18 3.43 16.96
C GLY A 60 -2.48 3.65 16.18
N GLU A 61 -3.40 4.43 16.75
CA GLU A 61 -4.69 4.76 16.12
C GLU A 61 -4.48 5.53 14.82
N GLY A 62 -5.15 5.11 13.74
CA GLY A 62 -4.98 5.68 12.39
C GLY A 62 -3.59 5.45 11.77
N GLY A 63 -2.80 4.54 12.35
CA GLY A 63 -1.49 4.13 11.87
C GLY A 63 -1.50 2.77 11.18
N ILE A 64 -0.44 2.00 11.38
CA ILE A 64 -0.32 0.61 10.95
C ILE A 64 0.02 -0.29 12.13
N ILE A 65 -0.25 -1.58 11.99
CA ILE A 65 0.14 -2.65 12.91
C ILE A 65 0.78 -3.79 12.12
N CYS A 66 1.69 -4.55 12.74
CA CYS A 66 2.33 -5.70 12.13
C CYS A 66 1.80 -7.00 12.77
N GLU A 67 1.23 -7.89 11.96
CA GLU A 67 0.74 -9.20 12.38
C GLU A 67 1.24 -10.27 11.40
N ASN A 68 1.86 -11.33 11.91
CA ASN A 68 2.38 -12.44 11.10
C ASN A 68 3.30 -12.01 9.93
N GLY A 69 4.13 -10.99 10.15
CA GLY A 69 5.05 -10.45 9.13
C GLY A 69 4.38 -9.60 8.05
N ARG A 70 3.11 -9.21 8.24
CA ARG A 70 2.35 -8.36 7.34
C ARG A 70 1.88 -7.10 8.06
N TYR A 71 1.88 -5.99 7.34
CA TYR A 71 1.38 -4.72 7.83
C TYR A 71 -0.10 -4.55 7.47
N PHE A 72 -0.88 -4.07 8.44
CA PHE A 72 -2.30 -3.74 8.31
C PHE A 72 -2.54 -2.31 8.78
N ALA A 73 -3.50 -1.63 8.18
CA ALA A 73 -3.92 -0.32 8.67
C ALA A 73 -4.69 -0.49 10.00
N SER A 74 -4.36 0.35 10.97
CA SER A 74 -5.05 0.47 12.24
C SER A 74 -6.20 1.45 12.09
N ALA A 75 -7.39 1.04 12.53
CA ALA A 75 -8.58 1.89 12.43
C ALA A 75 -8.52 3.03 13.46
N ASP A 76 -8.92 4.23 13.02
CA ASP A 76 -9.39 5.30 13.89
C ASP A 76 -10.93 5.39 13.87
N LYS A 77 -11.47 6.36 14.62
CA LYS A 77 -12.93 6.61 14.68
C LYS A 77 -13.57 6.85 13.31
N ASN A 78 -12.84 7.35 12.33
CA ASN A 78 -13.34 7.71 11.00
C ASN A 78 -13.17 6.58 9.97
N THR A 79 -12.13 5.77 10.12
CA THR A 79 -11.70 4.78 9.12
C THR A 79 -12.15 3.35 9.44
N ARG A 80 -12.65 3.07 10.65
CA ARG A 80 -13.10 1.72 11.05
C ARG A 80 -14.08 1.08 10.07
N LYS A 81 -15.18 1.77 9.73
CA LYS A 81 -16.19 1.24 8.80
C LYS A 81 -15.61 0.96 7.41
N LEU A 82 -14.72 1.82 6.93
CA LEU A 82 -14.06 1.64 5.64
C LEU A 82 -13.16 0.39 5.64
N LEU A 83 -12.34 0.24 6.68
CA LEU A 83 -11.46 -0.93 6.82
C LEU A 83 -12.27 -2.23 6.96
N ASP A 84 -13.40 -2.20 7.66
CA ASP A 84 -14.30 -3.35 7.74
C ASP A 84 -14.87 -3.73 6.37
N ILE A 85 -15.24 -2.75 5.54
CA ILE A 85 -15.67 -3.01 4.15
C ILE A 85 -14.53 -3.63 3.34
N VAL A 86 -13.33 -3.06 3.36
CA VAL A 86 -12.18 -3.59 2.62
C VAL A 86 -11.89 -5.03 3.03
N ARG A 87 -11.86 -5.31 4.33
CA ARG A 87 -11.59 -6.65 4.88
C ARG A 87 -12.67 -7.66 4.52
N ASN A 88 -13.94 -7.26 4.49
CA ASN A 88 -15.07 -8.15 4.18
C ASN A 88 -15.39 -8.24 2.68
N THR A 89 -14.78 -7.41 1.84
CA THR A 89 -15.00 -7.45 0.38
C THR A 89 -14.56 -8.80 -0.19
N LYS A 90 -15.38 -9.38 -1.09
CA LYS A 90 -15.08 -10.67 -1.74
C LYS A 90 -13.76 -10.57 -2.50
N SER A 91 -12.93 -11.60 -2.40
CA SER A 91 -11.68 -11.66 -3.16
C SER A 91 -11.99 -11.66 -4.65
N ARG A 92 -11.35 -10.77 -5.39
CA ARG A 92 -11.46 -10.75 -6.84
C ARG A 92 -10.69 -11.96 -7.36
N ASN A 93 -11.38 -12.86 -8.04
CA ASN A 93 -10.79 -14.08 -8.61
C ASN A 93 -9.63 -13.69 -9.54
N SER A 94 -8.39 -14.02 -9.17
CA SER A 94 -7.17 -13.64 -9.90
C SER A 94 -7.09 -14.17 -11.34
N LYS A 95 -8.01 -15.08 -11.72
CA LYS A 95 -8.14 -15.61 -13.07
C LYS A 95 -8.61 -14.59 -14.12
N LEU A 96 -9.21 -13.46 -13.73
CA LEU A 96 -9.66 -12.44 -14.70
C LEU A 96 -8.55 -11.49 -15.19
N SER A 97 -7.42 -11.37 -14.50
CA SER A 97 -6.39 -10.36 -14.83
C SER A 97 -5.41 -10.78 -15.94
N ARG A 98 -5.42 -12.04 -16.39
CA ARG A 98 -4.52 -12.51 -17.46
C ARG A 98 -5.05 -12.28 -18.88
N LYS A 99 -6.28 -11.78 -19.05
CA LYS A 99 -6.91 -11.65 -20.38
C LYS A 99 -6.68 -10.33 -21.11
N PHE A 100 -5.99 -9.34 -20.52
CA PHE A 100 -5.90 -7.99 -21.10
C PHE A 100 -4.52 -7.56 -21.60
N HIS A 101 -3.60 -8.49 -21.89
CA HIS A 101 -2.40 -8.18 -22.69
C HIS A 101 -2.06 -9.33 -23.65
N ALA A 102 -2.86 -9.49 -24.68
CA ALA A 102 -2.48 -10.13 -25.94
C ALA A 102 -3.06 -9.30 -27.09
N GLY A 103 -2.67 -8.03 -27.16
CA GLY A 103 -2.89 -7.20 -28.34
C GLY A 103 -1.89 -7.61 -29.41
N VAL A 104 -2.37 -8.38 -30.37
CA VAL A 104 -1.65 -8.77 -31.59
C VAL A 104 -1.21 -7.50 -32.35
N PRO A 105 0.02 -7.40 -32.87
CA PRO A 105 0.38 -6.28 -33.74
C PRO A 105 -0.34 -6.45 -35.08
N ALA A 106 -1.23 -5.52 -35.40
CA ALA A 106 -1.83 -5.40 -36.73
C ALA A 106 -0.73 -4.99 -37.73
N LYS A 107 -0.37 -5.91 -38.63
CA LYS A 107 0.43 -5.60 -39.81
C LYS A 107 -0.42 -4.71 -40.74
N PHE A 108 0.03 -3.49 -41.00
CA PHE A 108 -0.43 -2.72 -42.15
C PHE A 108 0.52 -3.03 -43.30
N ASP A 109 -0.03 -3.61 -44.37
CA ASP A 109 0.63 -3.84 -45.64
C ASP A 109 -0.25 -3.19 -46.72
N ARG A 110 0.22 -2.07 -47.28
CA ARG A 110 -0.10 -1.60 -48.62
C ARG A 110 0.84 -0.48 -49.06
#